data_AF-A0A3S9AZQ1-F1
#
_entry.id   AF-A0A3S9AZQ1-F1
#
_cell.length_a   1.000
_cell.length_b   1.000
_cell.length_c   1.000
_cell.angle_alpha   90.00
_cell.angle_beta   90.00
_cell.angle_gamma   90.00
#
_symmetry.space_group_name_H-M   'P 1'
#
loop_
_entity.id
_entity.type
_entity.pdbx_description
1 polymer ?
#
loop_
_entity_poly.entity_id
_entity_poly.type
_entity_poly.pdbx_seq_one_letter_code
_entity_poly.pdbx_strand_id
1 'polypeptide(L)'
;MNSSYLNMAAGAFLGTVFVVMSVSLVSDALFHAEAPEQEGFAIIVAEAETGDGGGAPQATPIANLLQTADAAAGEASFAKCQACHTVDEGGANRVGPNLWGVVNRPIASHEGFSYSAAMTEFSEGGEVVWDYEHLAGFLAAPRSYIQGTAMSFAGLTREDELANVIAYLRELSNEPAPLPEPVEVAEAPAAEGGEGEAAAAEGSPALAMLADADAANGESIFRRCAACHGVEEGGANRVGPNLWDIVGNPVANNEGFSYSAGMVEYSEGGAKTWEFANLDAFILAPREEVPGTSMSFAGLANDSDRADLLAYLATLSSEPVALPAAGGEAAPAEGEEAPAEEAAPAEGEEAAAPAEEAAPADDAAPAQDAAPAEGEAAPAEEGTAPTAEPAEEAAPAEDAAPAEDATEAAPAEDAAAPADEEASAAGGAVALIASADVALGEEVFQECAACHSVDEGGEAIVGPNLWGIVNRDVAGVEGFEYSENFVNYGGEGAVWDYALLDQFLAAPMEEVEGTYMAYPGVVEDDRRAAVIAYLRTLADTPAELPAE
;
A
#
# COMPACT_ATOMS: atom_id res chain seq x y z
N MET A 1 50.80 -26.93 19.30
CA MET A 1 49.55 -27.71 19.46
C MET A 1 49.78 -29.13 18.96
N ASN A 2 49.31 -30.14 19.69
CA ASN A 2 49.59 -31.54 19.36
C ASN A 2 48.86 -31.92 18.06
N SER A 3 49.61 -32.30 17.01
CA SER A 3 49.06 -32.67 15.69
C SER A 3 48.00 -33.78 15.76
N SER A 4 48.08 -34.66 16.76
CA SER A 4 47.08 -35.68 17.03
C SER A 4 45.70 -35.10 17.37
N TYR A 5 45.63 -33.99 18.11
CA TYR A 5 44.37 -33.35 18.46
C TYR A 5 43.73 -32.65 17.27
N LEU A 6 44.53 -32.00 16.43
CA LEU A 6 44.05 -31.37 15.18
C LEU A 6 43.52 -32.43 14.19
N ASN A 7 44.22 -33.55 14.04
CA ASN A 7 43.77 -34.65 13.18
C ASN A 7 42.47 -35.29 13.71
N MET A 8 42.33 -35.40 15.03
CA MET A 8 41.11 -35.90 15.66
C MET A 8 39.94 -34.94 15.48
N ALA A 9 40.16 -33.63 15.68
CA ALA A 9 39.15 -32.60 15.48
C ALA A 9 38.70 -32.50 14.01
N ALA A 10 39.65 -32.54 13.07
CA ALA A 10 39.35 -32.58 11.64
C ALA A 10 38.57 -33.84 11.25
N GLY A 11 38.93 -35.00 11.80
CA GLY A 11 38.20 -36.25 11.57
C GLY A 11 36.77 -36.22 12.13
N ALA A 12 36.58 -35.64 13.32
CA ALA A 12 35.25 -35.46 13.91
C ALA A 12 34.38 -34.53 13.06
N PHE A 13 34.94 -33.39 12.63
CA PHE A 13 34.24 -32.44 11.78
C PHE A 13 33.82 -33.05 10.42
N LEU A 14 34.76 -33.70 9.73
CA LEU A 14 34.47 -34.36 8.46
C LEU A 14 33.47 -35.50 8.60
N GLY A 15 33.51 -36.25 9.71
CA GLY A 15 32.53 -37.27 10.04
C GLY A 15 31.13 -36.71 10.22
N THR A 16 30.99 -35.60 10.94
CA THR A 16 29.69 -34.92 11.13
C THR A 16 29.14 -34.40 9.81
N VAL A 17 29.97 -33.72 9.00
CA VAL A 17 29.55 -33.23 7.68
C VAL A 17 29.10 -34.38 6.78
N PHE A 18 29.83 -35.49 6.76
CA PHE A 18 29.47 -36.66 5.96
C PHE A 18 28.12 -37.26 6.37
N VAL A 19 27.85 -37.35 7.67
CA VAL A 19 26.57 -37.85 8.18
C VAL A 19 25.42 -36.92 7.81
N VAL A 20 25.57 -35.60 8.00
CA VAL A 20 24.52 -34.62 7.64
C VAL A 20 24.22 -34.67 6.15
N MET A 21 25.26 -34.67 5.31
CA MET A 21 25.09 -34.69 3.85
C MET A 21 24.47 -36.01 3.38
N SER A 22 24.82 -37.15 4.01
CA SER A 22 24.22 -38.45 3.69
C SER A 22 22.76 -38.52 4.10
N VAL A 23 22.38 -37.96 5.26
CA VAL A 23 20.99 -37.89 5.71
C VAL A 23 20.17 -36.99 4.78
N SER A 24 20.70 -35.85 4.35
CA SER A 24 20.01 -34.96 3.40
C SER A 24 19.81 -35.64 2.04
N LEU A 25 20.85 -36.30 1.50
CA LEU A 25 20.75 -37.01 0.22
C LEU A 25 19.75 -38.18 0.27
N VAL A 26 19.73 -38.93 1.38
CA VAL A 26 18.77 -40.01 1.59
C VAL A 26 17.36 -39.46 1.79
N SER A 27 17.22 -38.31 2.46
CA SER A 27 15.93 -37.64 2.63
C SER A 27 15.40 -37.18 1.28
N ASP A 28 16.21 -36.51 0.46
CA ASP A 28 15.81 -36.13 -0.90
C ASP A 28 15.40 -37.37 -1.70
N ALA A 29 16.19 -38.43 -1.70
CA ALA A 29 15.85 -39.68 -2.42
C ALA A 29 14.54 -40.34 -1.92
N LEU A 30 14.22 -40.23 -0.63
CA LEU A 30 12.99 -40.79 -0.06
C LEU A 30 11.77 -39.87 -0.25
N PHE A 31 11.99 -38.55 -0.29
CA PHE A 31 10.96 -37.52 -0.37
C PHE A 31 10.96 -36.79 -1.72
N HIS A 32 11.39 -37.45 -2.81
CA HIS A 32 11.29 -36.89 -4.15
C HIS A 32 9.82 -36.53 -4.44
N ALA A 33 9.53 -35.23 -4.42
CA ALA A 33 8.32 -34.67 -4.98
C ALA A 33 8.54 -34.56 -6.48
N GLU A 34 8.06 -35.55 -7.24
CA GLU A 34 7.97 -35.43 -8.69
C GLU A 34 7.12 -34.20 -9.00
N ALA A 35 7.70 -33.19 -9.65
CA ALA A 35 6.90 -32.09 -10.18
C ALA A 35 5.88 -32.70 -11.16
N PRO A 36 4.58 -32.41 -11.01
CA PRO A 36 3.55 -33.09 -11.80
C PRO A 36 3.73 -32.79 -13.28
N GLU A 37 3.82 -33.82 -14.12
CA GLU A 37 3.89 -33.67 -15.59
C GLU A 37 2.61 -33.06 -16.20
N GLN A 38 1.53 -32.95 -15.42
CA GLN A 38 0.32 -32.20 -15.78
C GLN A 38 -0.12 -31.34 -14.59
N GLU A 39 -0.04 -30.03 -14.78
CA GLU A 39 -0.67 -29.03 -13.93
C GLU A 39 -2.17 -29.36 -13.78
N GLY A 40 -2.62 -29.61 -12.55
CA GLY A 40 -4.05 -29.74 -12.26
C GLY A 40 -4.71 -28.39 -12.48
N PHE A 41 -5.46 -28.27 -13.58
CA PHE A 41 -6.18 -27.10 -14.12
C PHE A 41 -5.38 -26.26 -15.13
N ALA A 42 -5.53 -26.62 -16.40
CA ALA A 42 -5.22 -25.76 -17.53
C ALA A 42 -6.18 -24.55 -17.54
N ILE A 43 -5.66 -23.36 -17.21
CA ILE A 43 -6.23 -22.11 -17.72
C ILE A 43 -5.90 -22.10 -19.20
N ILE A 44 -6.91 -22.36 -20.04
CA ILE A 44 -6.78 -22.19 -21.47
C ILE A 44 -6.72 -20.68 -21.74
N VAL A 45 -5.52 -20.11 -21.75
CA VAL A 45 -5.25 -18.95 -22.61
C VAL A 45 -4.99 -19.53 -23.98
N ALA A 46 -5.97 -19.38 -24.87
CA ALA A 46 -5.71 -19.57 -26.28
C ALA A 46 -4.76 -18.44 -26.71
N GLU A 47 -3.51 -18.79 -27.02
CA GLU A 47 -2.69 -17.96 -27.90
C GLU A 47 -3.35 -17.93 -29.28
N ALA A 48 -3.93 -16.78 -29.60
CA ALA A 48 -4.16 -16.35 -30.97
C ALA A 48 -3.26 -15.13 -31.20
N GLU A 49 -2.23 -15.36 -32.01
CA GLU A 49 -1.59 -14.45 -32.96
C GLU A 49 -1.38 -12.98 -32.54
N THR A 50 -0.10 -12.61 -32.55
CA THR A 50 0.46 -11.26 -32.52
C THR A 50 -0.33 -10.25 -33.37
N GLY A 51 -0.83 -9.21 -32.71
CA GLY A 51 -1.39 -8.01 -33.35
C GLY A 51 -1.67 -6.91 -32.34
N ASP A 52 -0.77 -5.94 -32.31
CA ASP A 52 -0.91 -4.58 -31.75
C ASP A 52 -0.93 -4.42 -30.21
N GLY A 53 -0.16 -3.44 -29.75
CA GLY A 53 0.10 -3.18 -28.33
C GLY A 53 -1.12 -2.64 -27.61
N GLY A 54 -1.67 -3.43 -26.70
CA GLY A 54 -2.68 -2.99 -25.75
C GLY A 54 -2.04 -2.58 -24.44
N GLY A 55 -1.99 -1.26 -24.17
CA GLY A 55 -1.69 -0.73 -22.85
C GLY A 55 -2.69 -1.24 -21.80
N ALA A 56 -2.21 -1.48 -20.59
CA ALA A 56 -3.09 -1.67 -19.44
C ALA A 56 -3.89 -0.37 -19.20
N PRO A 57 -5.21 -0.46 -18.95
CA PRO A 57 -6.13 0.67 -18.98
C PRO A 57 -5.89 1.64 -17.81
N GLN A 58 -6.25 2.90 -18.03
CA GLN A 58 -6.54 3.85 -16.95
C GLN A 58 -7.58 3.23 -16.01
N ALA A 59 -7.51 3.51 -14.70
CA ALA A 59 -8.50 3.01 -13.76
C ALA A 59 -9.88 3.52 -14.18
N THR A 60 -10.63 2.66 -14.85
CA THR A 60 -11.86 3.06 -15.51
C THR A 60 -12.89 3.27 -14.42
N PRO A 61 -13.60 4.43 -14.35
CA PRO A 61 -14.63 4.64 -13.35
C PRO A 61 -15.58 3.45 -13.28
N ILE A 62 -15.93 2.97 -12.09
CA ILE A 62 -16.73 1.74 -11.95
C ILE A 62 -18.06 1.87 -12.70
N ALA A 63 -18.63 3.08 -12.80
CA ALA A 63 -19.81 3.37 -13.59
C ALA A 63 -19.69 3.03 -15.08
N ASN A 64 -18.49 3.15 -15.67
CA ASN A 64 -18.20 2.80 -17.05
C ASN A 64 -17.97 1.30 -17.20
N LEU A 65 -17.21 0.69 -16.28
CA LEU A 65 -16.96 -0.75 -16.28
C LEU A 65 -18.27 -1.54 -16.15
N LEU A 66 -19.21 -1.04 -15.33
CA LEU A 66 -20.51 -1.66 -15.12
C LEU A 66 -21.42 -1.66 -16.36
N GLN A 67 -21.16 -0.82 -17.36
CA GLN A 67 -21.95 -0.84 -18.62
C GLN A 67 -21.70 -2.10 -19.45
N THR A 68 -20.50 -2.67 -19.31
CA THR A 68 -20.06 -3.85 -20.07
C THR A 68 -19.76 -5.05 -19.17
N ALA A 69 -20.04 -4.95 -17.87
CA ALA A 69 -19.78 -6.02 -16.91
C ALA A 69 -20.67 -7.25 -17.17
N ASP A 70 -20.10 -8.43 -16.97
CA ASP A 70 -20.74 -9.74 -17.11
C ASP A 70 -21.05 -10.32 -15.72
N ALA A 71 -22.34 -10.33 -15.36
CA ALA A 71 -22.80 -10.87 -14.08
C ALA A 71 -22.57 -12.38 -13.95
N ALA A 72 -22.57 -13.15 -15.04
CA ALA A 72 -22.28 -14.59 -14.98
C ALA A 72 -20.78 -14.85 -14.73
N ALA A 73 -19.91 -14.02 -15.30
CA ALA A 73 -18.49 -14.04 -14.92
C ALA A 73 -18.29 -13.59 -13.46
N GLY A 74 -19.09 -12.63 -13.00
CA GLY A 74 -19.13 -12.18 -11.61
C GLY A 74 -19.52 -13.28 -10.62
N GLU A 75 -20.53 -14.07 -10.96
CA GLU A 75 -20.95 -15.24 -10.19
C GLU A 75 -19.81 -16.26 -10.04
N ALA A 76 -19.06 -16.52 -11.11
CA ALA A 76 -17.90 -17.40 -11.05
C ALA A 76 -16.79 -16.85 -10.12
N SER A 77 -16.50 -15.55 -10.20
CA SER A 77 -15.54 -14.88 -9.31
C SER A 77 -16.01 -14.80 -7.86
N PHE A 78 -17.33 -14.77 -7.63
CA PHE A 78 -17.93 -14.79 -6.29
C PHE A 78 -17.63 -16.08 -5.50
N ALA A 79 -17.14 -17.14 -6.16
CA ALA A 79 -16.62 -18.33 -5.47
C ALA A 79 -15.54 -18.01 -4.41
N LYS A 80 -14.82 -16.88 -4.56
CA LYS A 80 -13.86 -16.36 -3.56
C LYS A 80 -14.54 -15.85 -2.27
N CYS A 81 -15.81 -15.48 -2.36
CA CYS A 81 -16.61 -14.89 -1.27
C CYS A 81 -17.54 -15.92 -0.60
N GLN A 82 -17.89 -17.01 -1.30
CA GLN A 82 -18.91 -17.99 -0.87
C GLN A 82 -18.57 -18.71 0.46
N ALA A 83 -17.29 -18.78 0.83
CA ALA A 83 -16.88 -19.38 2.10
C ALA A 83 -17.35 -18.55 3.30
N CYS A 84 -17.41 -17.23 3.13
CA CYS A 84 -17.71 -16.29 4.20
C CYS A 84 -19.12 -15.68 4.10
N HIS A 85 -19.70 -15.62 2.90
CA HIS A 85 -20.99 -14.98 2.65
C HIS A 85 -22.01 -15.93 2.04
N THR A 86 -23.29 -15.65 2.28
CA THR A 86 -24.42 -16.28 1.58
C THR A 86 -25.10 -15.25 0.68
N VAL A 87 -25.77 -15.73 -0.35
CA VAL A 87 -26.41 -14.88 -1.37
C VAL A 87 -27.89 -15.16 -1.54
N ASP A 88 -28.43 -16.24 -0.98
CA ASP A 88 -29.85 -16.55 -1.08
C ASP A 88 -30.70 -15.52 -0.33
N GLU A 89 -31.90 -15.21 -0.83
CA GLU A 89 -32.86 -14.33 -0.17
C GLU A 89 -33.19 -14.85 1.24
N GLY A 90 -32.89 -14.04 2.26
CA GLY A 90 -33.08 -14.43 3.66
C GLY A 90 -32.14 -15.55 4.13
N GLY A 91 -31.04 -15.78 3.42
CA GLY A 91 -30.01 -16.76 3.79
C GLY A 91 -29.30 -16.40 5.11
N ALA A 92 -28.68 -17.41 5.72
CA ALA A 92 -28.03 -17.23 7.02
C ALA A 92 -26.73 -16.41 6.94
N ASN A 93 -26.45 -15.64 7.99
CA ASN A 93 -25.14 -15.03 8.22
C ASN A 93 -24.08 -16.11 8.49
N ARG A 94 -22.84 -15.85 8.05
CA ARG A 94 -21.68 -16.73 8.27
C ARG A 94 -20.55 -15.90 8.89
N VAL A 95 -19.31 -16.06 8.40
CA VAL A 95 -18.18 -15.20 8.77
C VAL A 95 -18.46 -13.75 8.39
N GLY A 96 -19.17 -13.53 7.28
CA GLY A 96 -19.75 -12.25 6.88
C GLY A 96 -21.28 -12.30 6.80
N PRO A 97 -21.94 -11.13 6.64
CA PRO A 97 -23.38 -11.04 6.51
C PRO A 97 -23.88 -11.64 5.18
N ASN A 98 -25.17 -11.96 5.10
CA ASN A 98 -25.82 -12.26 3.83
C ASN A 98 -25.82 -11.04 2.89
N LEU A 99 -25.59 -11.29 1.60
CA LEU A 99 -25.38 -10.26 0.59
C LEU A 99 -26.60 -10.03 -0.33
N TRP A 100 -27.72 -10.71 -0.10
CA TRP A 100 -28.94 -10.43 -0.84
C TRP A 100 -29.40 -8.99 -0.60
N GLY A 101 -29.60 -8.24 -1.68
CA GLY A 101 -29.97 -6.84 -1.68
C GLY A 101 -28.91 -5.93 -1.05
N VAL A 102 -27.62 -6.22 -1.27
CA VAL A 102 -26.54 -5.40 -0.68
C VAL A 102 -26.36 -4.06 -1.37
N VAL A 103 -26.57 -3.96 -2.69
CA VAL A 103 -26.38 -2.70 -3.43
C VAL A 103 -27.40 -1.66 -2.97
N ASN A 104 -26.91 -0.46 -2.63
CA ASN A 104 -27.64 0.67 -2.01
C ASN A 104 -28.23 0.38 -0.62
N ARG A 105 -27.89 -0.75 0.01
CA ARG A 105 -28.23 -0.99 1.41
C ARG A 105 -27.35 -0.14 2.32
N PRO A 106 -27.86 0.42 3.42
CA PRO A 106 -27.02 1.06 4.41
C PRO A 106 -25.89 0.14 4.87
N ILE A 107 -24.71 0.72 5.04
CA ILE A 107 -23.54 -0.02 5.53
C ILE A 107 -23.84 -0.50 6.97
N ALA A 108 -23.22 -1.60 7.38
CA ALA A 108 -23.39 -2.15 8.73
C ALA A 108 -24.86 -2.44 9.17
N SER A 109 -25.80 -2.62 8.25
CA SER A 109 -27.23 -2.63 8.59
C SER A 109 -27.94 -3.98 8.44
N HIS A 110 -27.24 -5.06 8.07
CA HIS A 110 -27.89 -6.36 7.90
C HIS A 110 -28.28 -6.96 9.26
N GLU A 111 -29.55 -7.33 9.39
CA GLU A 111 -30.10 -7.77 10.66
C GLU A 111 -29.45 -9.07 11.15
N GLY A 112 -29.16 -9.12 12.45
CA GLY A 112 -28.58 -10.32 13.09
C GLY A 112 -27.13 -10.61 12.72
N PHE A 113 -26.38 -9.65 12.15
CA PHE A 113 -24.93 -9.73 11.99
C PHE A 113 -24.23 -8.70 12.89
N SER A 114 -23.13 -9.12 13.55
CA SER A 114 -22.30 -8.23 14.36
C SER A 114 -21.18 -7.65 13.51
N TYR A 115 -21.18 -6.34 13.33
CA TYR A 115 -20.17 -5.62 12.55
C TYR A 115 -18.98 -5.18 13.42
N SER A 116 -17.83 -4.96 12.79
CA SER A 116 -16.70 -4.30 13.46
C SER A 116 -17.05 -2.85 13.81
N ALA A 117 -16.39 -2.31 14.84
CA ALA A 117 -16.56 -0.92 15.25
C ALA A 117 -16.32 0.03 14.07
N ALA A 118 -15.19 -0.14 13.37
CA ALA A 118 -14.85 0.65 12.19
C ALA A 118 -15.91 0.63 11.06
N MET A 119 -16.55 -0.52 10.82
CA MET A 119 -17.59 -0.63 9.78
C MET A 119 -18.89 0.05 10.22
N THR A 120 -19.19 0.01 11.52
CA THR A 120 -20.36 0.67 12.11
C THR A 120 -20.18 2.19 12.11
N GLU A 121 -18.98 2.67 12.43
CA GLU A 121 -18.62 4.08 12.42
C GLU A 121 -18.60 4.65 10.99
N PHE A 122 -17.96 3.95 10.05
CA PHE A 122 -17.95 4.31 8.64
C PHE A 122 -19.36 4.43 8.04
N SER A 123 -20.33 3.73 8.63
CA SER A 123 -21.72 3.81 8.18
C SER A 123 -22.41 5.14 8.55
N GLU A 124 -21.84 5.97 9.42
CA GLU A 124 -22.43 7.21 9.94
C GLU A 124 -23.88 7.01 10.40
N GLY A 125 -24.13 5.98 11.22
CA GLY A 125 -25.48 5.68 11.70
C GLY A 125 -26.47 5.20 10.62
N GLY A 126 -25.97 4.77 9.47
CA GLY A 126 -26.76 4.27 8.34
C GLY A 126 -26.99 5.30 7.23
N GLU A 127 -26.35 6.47 7.31
CA GLU A 127 -26.42 7.50 6.25
C GLU A 127 -25.61 7.09 5.01
N VAL A 128 -24.50 6.36 5.21
CA VAL A 128 -23.68 5.83 4.12
C VAL A 128 -24.23 4.48 3.65
N VAL A 129 -24.34 4.31 2.32
CA VAL A 129 -24.87 3.10 1.68
C VAL A 129 -23.80 2.40 0.85
N TRP A 130 -23.98 1.10 0.60
CA TRP A 130 -23.21 0.34 -0.37
C TRP A 130 -23.58 0.72 -1.81
N ASP A 131 -23.30 1.97 -2.20
CA ASP A 131 -23.33 2.36 -3.60
C ASP A 131 -22.20 1.70 -4.40
N TYR A 132 -22.18 1.93 -5.71
CA TYR A 132 -21.22 1.29 -6.60
C TYR A 132 -19.76 1.68 -6.32
N GLU A 133 -19.50 2.91 -5.86
CA GLU A 133 -18.16 3.40 -5.55
C GLU A 133 -17.65 2.82 -4.22
N HIS A 134 -18.50 2.83 -3.19
CA HIS A 134 -18.17 2.23 -1.90
C HIS A 134 -17.97 0.71 -2.01
N LEU A 135 -18.79 0.02 -2.80
CA LEU A 135 -18.60 -1.41 -3.10
C LEU A 135 -17.30 -1.66 -3.85
N ALA A 136 -16.98 -0.83 -4.86
CA ALA A 136 -15.74 -0.97 -5.62
C ALA A 136 -14.50 -0.76 -4.74
N GLY A 137 -14.44 0.33 -3.98
CA GLY A 137 -13.33 0.63 -3.08
C GLY A 137 -13.14 -0.43 -2.00
N PHE A 138 -14.24 -0.86 -1.38
CA PHE A 138 -14.18 -1.87 -0.33
C PHE A 138 -13.81 -3.26 -0.86
N LEU A 139 -14.33 -3.70 -2.01
CA LEU A 139 -13.98 -5.00 -2.58
C LEU A 139 -12.57 -5.01 -3.20
N ALA A 140 -12.06 -3.87 -3.63
CA ALA A 140 -10.69 -3.74 -4.14
C ALA A 140 -9.63 -3.89 -3.04
N ALA A 141 -9.87 -3.32 -1.85
CA ALA A 141 -8.95 -3.44 -0.71
C ALA A 141 -9.66 -3.17 0.64
N PRO A 142 -10.36 -4.15 1.24
CA PRO A 142 -11.26 -3.91 2.38
C PRO A 142 -10.59 -3.25 3.58
N ARG A 143 -9.40 -3.73 3.96
CA ARG A 143 -8.65 -3.22 5.13
C ARG A 143 -8.05 -1.84 4.91
N SER A 144 -7.75 -1.48 3.66
CA SER A 144 -7.27 -0.14 3.32
C SER A 144 -8.44 0.83 3.16
N TYR A 145 -9.60 0.35 2.72
CA TYR A 145 -10.80 1.16 2.53
C TYR A 145 -11.50 1.48 3.85
N ILE A 146 -11.70 0.48 4.72
CA ILE A 146 -12.23 0.66 6.08
C ILE A 146 -11.22 0.05 7.05
N GLN A 147 -10.35 0.91 7.58
CA GLN A 147 -9.31 0.52 8.54
C GLN A 147 -9.95 -0.08 9.78
N GLY A 148 -9.52 -1.29 10.18
CA GLY A 148 -10.16 -2.03 11.28
C GLY A 148 -11.43 -2.81 10.90
N THR A 149 -11.75 -2.95 9.61
CA THR A 149 -12.81 -3.86 9.18
C THR A 149 -12.49 -5.32 9.53
N ALA A 150 -13.51 -6.06 9.98
CA ALA A 150 -13.37 -7.50 10.25
C ALA A 150 -13.15 -8.35 8.98
N MET A 151 -13.41 -7.79 7.79
CA MET A 151 -13.26 -8.50 6.52
C MET A 151 -11.78 -8.61 6.11
N SER A 152 -11.17 -9.77 6.40
CA SER A 152 -9.75 -10.06 6.12
C SER A 152 -9.45 -10.45 4.66
N PHE A 153 -10.21 -9.96 3.70
CA PHE A 153 -10.07 -10.33 2.29
C PHE A 153 -8.95 -9.52 1.62
N ALA A 154 -8.19 -10.17 0.73
CA ALA A 154 -7.01 -9.58 0.08
C ALA A 154 -7.36 -8.51 -0.97
N GLY A 155 -8.60 -8.50 -1.46
CA GLY A 155 -9.07 -7.55 -2.47
C GLY A 155 -9.17 -8.12 -3.89
N LEU A 156 -9.97 -7.49 -4.74
CA LEU A 156 -10.07 -7.74 -6.18
C LEU A 156 -9.32 -6.63 -6.94
N THR A 157 -8.08 -6.91 -7.34
CA THR A 157 -7.21 -5.90 -7.99
C THR A 157 -7.42 -5.77 -9.50
N ARG A 158 -8.24 -6.65 -10.10
CA ARG A 158 -8.60 -6.61 -11.52
C ARG A 158 -9.92 -5.89 -11.69
N GLU A 159 -9.91 -4.80 -12.45
CA GLU A 159 -11.06 -3.91 -12.65
C GLU A 159 -12.27 -4.59 -13.30
N ASP A 160 -12.02 -5.43 -14.31
CA ASP A 160 -13.08 -6.21 -14.96
C ASP A 160 -13.69 -7.25 -14.02
N GLU A 161 -12.85 -7.94 -13.23
CA GLU A 161 -13.32 -8.89 -12.22
C GLU A 161 -14.13 -8.19 -11.12
N LEU A 162 -13.66 -7.05 -10.63
CA LEU A 162 -14.33 -6.22 -9.64
C LEU A 162 -15.72 -5.79 -10.15
N ALA A 163 -15.79 -5.23 -11.37
CA ALA A 163 -17.04 -4.80 -11.98
C ALA A 163 -18.01 -5.96 -12.23
N ASN A 164 -17.51 -7.12 -12.68
CA ASN A 164 -18.32 -8.32 -12.87
C ASN A 164 -18.94 -8.79 -11.55
N VAL A 165 -18.17 -8.84 -10.46
CA VAL A 165 -18.70 -9.22 -9.13
C VAL A 165 -19.75 -8.21 -8.65
N ILE A 166 -19.55 -6.91 -8.85
CA ILE A 166 -20.54 -5.88 -8.48
C ILE A 166 -21.81 -6.01 -9.33
N ALA A 167 -21.69 -6.32 -10.63
CA ALA A 167 -22.83 -6.60 -11.49
C ALA A 167 -23.63 -7.82 -11.03
N TYR A 168 -22.96 -8.89 -10.58
CA TYR A 168 -23.60 -10.05 -9.96
C TYR A 168 -24.32 -9.66 -8.65
N LEU A 169 -23.65 -8.95 -7.73
CA LEU A 169 -24.26 -8.51 -6.46
C LEU A 169 -25.49 -7.64 -6.67
N ARG A 170 -25.53 -6.85 -7.75
CA ARG A 170 -26.70 -6.05 -8.15
C ARG A 170 -27.89 -6.92 -8.54
N GLU A 171 -27.68 -8.06 -9.21
CA GLU A 171 -28.75 -8.98 -9.62
C GLU A 171 -29.33 -9.79 -8.45
N LEU A 172 -28.60 -9.90 -7.33
CA LEU A 172 -29.06 -10.52 -6.09
C LEU A 172 -30.06 -9.64 -5.33
N SER A 173 -31.14 -9.21 -5.97
CA SER A 173 -32.19 -8.39 -5.36
C SER A 173 -33.52 -8.60 -6.07
N ASN A 174 -34.62 -8.44 -5.32
CA ASN A 174 -35.96 -8.37 -5.92
C ASN A 174 -36.16 -7.10 -6.75
N GLU A 175 -35.41 -6.05 -6.43
CA GLU A 175 -35.41 -4.77 -7.13
C GLU A 175 -33.95 -4.35 -7.34
N PRO A 176 -33.29 -4.85 -8.41
CA PRO A 176 -31.91 -4.49 -8.72
C PRO A 176 -31.75 -2.99 -8.88
N ALA A 177 -30.76 -2.41 -8.20
CA ALA A 177 -30.45 -0.99 -8.31
C ALA A 177 -30.23 -0.58 -9.78
N PRO A 178 -30.67 0.62 -10.21
CA PRO A 178 -30.36 1.10 -11.55
C PRO A 178 -28.85 1.24 -11.70
N LEU A 179 -28.32 0.82 -12.86
CA LEU A 179 -26.92 1.10 -13.17
C LEU A 179 -26.68 2.61 -13.12
N PRO A 180 -25.52 3.05 -12.59
CA PRO A 180 -25.18 4.47 -12.62
C PRO A 180 -25.10 4.91 -14.09
N GLU A 181 -25.45 6.17 -14.36
CA GLU A 181 -25.19 6.72 -15.68
C GLU A 181 -23.67 6.62 -15.92
N PRO A 182 -23.24 6.11 -17.08
CA PRO A 182 -21.82 6.08 -17.40
C PRO A 182 -21.31 7.51 -17.25
N VAL A 183 -20.33 7.66 -16.36
CA VAL A 183 -19.64 8.92 -16.25
C VAL A 183 -18.82 8.99 -17.51
N GLU A 184 -19.25 9.76 -18.50
CA GLU A 184 -18.35 10.08 -19.59
C GLU A 184 -17.07 10.60 -18.93
N VAL A 185 -15.98 9.87 -19.10
CA VAL A 185 -14.66 10.46 -18.94
C VAL A 185 -14.74 11.68 -19.82
N ALA A 186 -14.90 12.85 -19.21
CA ALA A 186 -15.10 14.05 -19.97
C ALA A 186 -13.86 14.19 -20.86
N GLU A 187 -14.04 13.95 -22.17
CA GLU A 187 -13.59 15.00 -23.06
C GLU A 187 -14.26 16.27 -22.55
N ALA A 188 -13.48 17.08 -21.82
CA ALA A 188 -13.81 18.48 -21.60
C ALA A 188 -14.32 19.05 -22.94
N PRO A 189 -15.36 19.89 -22.93
CA PRO A 189 -16.24 20.06 -24.09
C PRO A 189 -15.44 20.37 -25.35
N ALA A 190 -15.85 19.77 -26.47
CA ALA A 190 -15.44 20.19 -27.80
C ALA A 190 -15.65 21.70 -27.97
N ALA A 191 -14.58 22.46 -27.73
CA ALA A 191 -14.43 23.80 -28.28
C ALA A 191 -14.25 23.60 -29.78
N GLU A 192 -15.25 24.01 -30.55
CA GLU A 192 -15.18 23.98 -32.00
C GLU A 192 -13.95 24.76 -32.49
N GLY A 193 -13.07 24.04 -33.18
CA GLY A 193 -12.22 24.56 -34.25
C GLY A 193 -11.13 25.54 -33.84
N GLY A 194 -9.96 25.01 -33.50
CA GLY A 194 -8.69 25.70 -33.62
C GLY A 194 -7.58 24.68 -33.80
N GLU A 195 -6.96 24.67 -34.97
CA GLU A 195 -5.81 23.84 -35.32
C GLU A 195 -4.66 24.02 -34.31
N GLY A 196 -3.88 22.95 -34.13
CA GLY A 196 -2.94 22.79 -33.04
C GLY A 196 -1.92 23.90 -32.86
N GLU A 197 -1.50 24.03 -31.61
CA GLU A 197 -0.14 24.38 -31.19
C GLU A 197 0.01 23.98 -29.72
N ALA A 198 1.15 23.38 -29.37
CA ALA A 198 1.54 23.11 -27.99
C ALA A 198 1.55 24.40 -27.16
N ALA A 199 0.85 24.43 -26.02
CA ALA A 199 1.08 25.40 -24.95
C ALA A 199 0.37 25.01 -23.64
N ALA A 200 1.19 24.88 -22.59
CA ALA A 200 0.93 25.21 -21.18
C ALA A 200 -0.16 24.44 -20.42
N ALA A 201 0.30 23.45 -19.65
CA ALA A 201 -0.35 23.00 -18.43
C ALA A 201 -0.30 24.12 -17.38
N GLU A 202 -1.26 25.04 -17.45
CA GLU A 202 -1.48 26.08 -16.43
C GLU A 202 -2.70 25.67 -15.61
N GLY A 203 -2.46 25.11 -14.42
CA GLY A 203 -3.44 25.04 -13.35
C GLY A 203 -4.03 23.66 -13.03
N SER A 204 -3.19 22.67 -12.69
CA SER A 204 -3.68 21.53 -11.90
C SER A 204 -3.99 21.98 -10.47
N PRO A 205 -4.90 21.31 -9.74
CA PRO A 205 -5.18 21.65 -8.34
C PRO A 205 -3.96 21.56 -7.42
N ALA A 206 -3.04 20.63 -7.68
CA ALA A 206 -1.78 20.51 -6.94
C ALA A 206 -0.86 21.72 -7.18
N LEU A 207 -0.75 22.21 -8.42
CA LEU A 207 0.03 23.41 -8.73
C LEU A 207 -0.52 24.67 -8.07
N ALA A 208 -1.85 24.75 -7.88
CA ALA A 208 -2.47 25.87 -7.17
C ALA A 208 -2.11 25.89 -5.67
N MET A 209 -1.75 24.75 -5.09
CA MET A 209 -1.37 24.58 -3.69
C MET A 209 0.14 24.67 -3.47
N LEU A 210 0.95 24.61 -4.54
CA LEU A 210 2.40 24.47 -4.47
C LEU A 210 3.11 25.63 -3.74
N ALA A 211 2.54 26.84 -3.75
CA ALA A 211 3.10 27.99 -3.04
C ALA A 211 3.07 27.85 -1.50
N ASP A 212 2.11 27.09 -0.99
CA ASP A 212 1.87 26.87 0.45
C ASP A 212 2.19 25.41 0.86
N ALA A 213 2.77 24.62 -0.04
CA ALA A 213 3.04 23.20 0.16
C ALA A 213 4.17 22.94 1.18
N ASP A 214 4.04 21.85 1.93
CA ASP A 214 4.97 21.43 2.98
C ASP A 214 5.98 20.40 2.44
N ALA A 215 7.22 20.85 2.21
CA ALA A 215 8.30 19.98 1.77
C ALA A 215 8.66 18.88 2.78
N ALA A 216 8.44 19.06 4.10
CA ALA A 216 8.67 18.03 5.09
C ALA A 216 7.59 16.94 5.05
N ASN A 217 6.34 17.32 4.78
CA ASN A 217 5.29 16.35 4.48
C ASN A 217 5.59 15.61 3.16
N GLY A 218 6.06 16.34 2.14
CA GLY A 218 6.51 15.77 0.87
C GLY A 218 7.60 14.71 1.01
N GLU A 219 8.58 14.94 1.88
CA GLU A 219 9.61 13.95 2.22
C GLU A 219 8.99 12.67 2.83
N SER A 220 7.97 12.83 3.69
CA SER A 220 7.27 11.69 4.29
C SER A 220 6.50 10.89 3.24
N ILE A 221 5.84 11.56 2.31
CA ILE A 221 5.14 10.94 1.17
C ILE A 221 6.15 10.22 0.26
N PHE A 222 7.34 10.80 0.06
CA PHE A 222 8.41 10.21 -0.74
C PHE A 222 8.87 8.83 -0.24
N ARG A 223 8.60 8.47 1.03
CA ARG A 223 8.88 7.10 1.53
C ARG A 223 8.19 6.00 0.72
N ARG A 224 7.04 6.31 0.08
CA ARG A 224 6.35 5.41 -0.87
C ARG A 224 7.18 5.16 -2.13
N CYS A 225 8.06 6.09 -2.49
CA CYS A 225 8.94 6.07 -3.65
C CYS A 225 10.35 5.52 -3.33
N ALA A 226 10.77 5.64 -2.05
CA ALA A 226 12.13 5.31 -1.60
C ALA A 226 12.55 3.84 -1.80
N ALA A 227 11.59 2.91 -1.88
CA ALA A 227 11.87 1.52 -2.24
C ALA A 227 12.49 1.37 -3.64
N CYS A 228 12.14 2.29 -4.55
CA CYS A 228 12.55 2.26 -5.94
C CYS A 228 13.51 3.37 -6.33
N HIS A 229 13.52 4.51 -5.63
CA HIS A 229 14.30 5.68 -6.00
C HIS A 229 15.27 6.10 -4.88
N GLY A 230 16.43 6.63 -5.25
CA GLY A 230 17.35 7.33 -4.34
C GLY A 230 17.27 8.84 -4.54
N VAL A 231 17.69 9.61 -3.53
CA VAL A 231 17.66 11.10 -3.55
C VAL A 231 18.99 11.72 -3.11
N GLU A 232 20.04 10.91 -2.99
CA GLU A 232 21.36 11.38 -2.59
C GLU A 232 22.11 11.94 -3.81
N GLU A 233 22.83 13.05 -3.64
CA GLU A 233 23.70 13.63 -4.68
C GLU A 233 24.71 12.58 -5.19
N GLY A 234 24.63 12.28 -6.49
CA GLY A 234 25.48 11.25 -7.11
C GLY A 234 25.20 9.82 -6.59
N GLY A 235 24.08 9.59 -5.93
CA GLY A 235 23.68 8.29 -5.41
C GLY A 235 23.35 7.28 -6.51
N ALA A 236 23.42 5.99 -6.19
CA ALA A 236 23.19 4.93 -7.16
C ALA A 236 21.72 4.86 -7.64
N ASN A 237 21.55 4.46 -8.89
CA ASN A 237 20.26 4.03 -9.42
C ASN A 237 19.79 2.73 -8.76
N ARG A 238 18.47 2.57 -8.63
CA ARG A 238 17.81 1.41 -8.01
C ARG A 238 16.86 0.77 -9.02
N VAL A 239 15.67 0.35 -8.57
CA VAL A 239 14.58 -0.09 -9.48
C VAL A 239 14.19 1.05 -10.42
N GLY A 240 14.18 2.29 -9.92
CA GLY A 240 14.08 3.52 -10.69
C GLY A 240 15.38 4.35 -10.64
N PRO A 241 15.47 5.42 -11.45
CA PRO A 241 16.61 6.31 -11.43
C PRO A 241 16.71 7.07 -10.10
N ASN A 242 17.91 7.53 -9.75
CA ASN A 242 18.07 8.50 -8.68
C ASN A 242 17.41 9.84 -9.08
N LEU A 243 16.72 10.46 -8.12
CA LEU A 243 15.88 11.64 -8.29
C LEU A 243 16.50 12.92 -7.71
N TRP A 244 17.78 12.91 -7.36
CA TRP A 244 18.52 14.12 -7.12
C TRP A 244 18.56 14.96 -8.40
N ASP A 245 18.27 16.24 -8.25
CA ASP A 245 18.28 17.27 -9.27
C ASP A 245 17.31 16.97 -10.42
N ILE A 246 16.08 16.52 -10.12
CA ILE A 246 15.09 16.24 -11.17
C ILE A 246 14.30 17.47 -11.61
N VAL A 247 13.92 18.35 -10.68
CA VAL A 247 13.07 19.49 -11.01
C VAL A 247 13.88 20.49 -11.83
N GLY A 248 13.36 20.88 -12.99
CA GLY A 248 14.01 21.76 -13.97
C GLY A 248 15.05 21.06 -14.86
N ASN A 249 15.32 19.77 -14.66
CA ASN A 249 16.34 19.04 -15.40
C ASN A 249 15.78 18.17 -16.53
N PRO A 250 16.60 17.79 -17.53
CA PRO A 250 16.12 17.01 -18.67
C PRO A 250 15.55 15.66 -18.26
N VAL A 251 14.42 15.28 -18.85
CA VAL A 251 13.81 13.98 -18.65
C VAL A 251 14.74 12.88 -19.17
N ALA A 252 14.77 11.74 -18.48
CA ALA A 252 15.58 10.58 -18.84
C ALA A 252 17.11 10.81 -18.87
N ASN A 253 17.63 11.69 -17.99
CA ASN A 253 19.03 12.12 -18.01
C ASN A 253 19.95 11.46 -16.95
N ASN A 254 19.44 10.56 -16.11
CA ASN A 254 20.29 9.90 -15.10
C ASN A 254 21.31 8.93 -15.75
N GLU A 255 22.60 9.20 -15.57
CA GLU A 255 23.67 8.39 -16.14
C GLU A 255 23.65 6.94 -15.64
N GLY A 256 23.75 6.00 -16.57
CA GLY A 256 23.80 4.57 -16.25
C GLY A 256 22.45 3.94 -15.87
N PHE A 257 21.34 4.68 -15.93
CA PHE A 257 20.00 4.10 -15.85
C PHE A 257 19.45 3.75 -17.24
N SER A 258 18.81 2.59 -17.36
CA SER A 258 18.16 2.15 -18.60
C SER A 258 16.69 2.56 -18.59
N TYR A 259 16.37 3.62 -19.34
CA TYR A 259 14.99 4.11 -19.47
C TYR A 259 14.14 3.25 -20.42
N SER A 260 12.83 3.27 -20.21
CA SER A 260 11.88 2.64 -21.13
C SER A 260 11.78 3.43 -22.44
N ALA A 261 11.32 2.77 -23.51
CA ALA A 261 11.12 3.42 -24.80
C ALA A 261 10.17 4.63 -24.70
N GLY A 262 9.08 4.50 -23.93
CA GLY A 262 8.14 5.60 -23.71
C GLY A 262 8.77 6.81 -23.01
N MET A 263 9.62 6.57 -22.01
CA MET A 263 10.30 7.66 -21.30
C MET A 263 11.39 8.35 -22.15
N VAL A 264 12.06 7.61 -23.03
CA VAL A 264 13.02 8.17 -23.99
C VAL A 264 12.31 8.97 -25.09
N GLU A 265 11.14 8.52 -25.55
CA GLU A 265 10.33 9.28 -26.50
C GLU A 265 9.78 10.56 -25.87
N TYR A 266 9.25 10.45 -24.64
CA TYR A 266 8.72 11.59 -23.90
C TYR A 266 9.78 12.65 -23.57
N SER A 267 11.06 12.27 -23.45
CA SER A 267 12.13 13.25 -23.25
C SER A 267 12.44 14.10 -24.49
N GLU A 268 11.83 13.78 -25.64
CA GLU A 268 12.06 14.47 -26.92
C GLU A 268 13.56 14.50 -27.31
N GLY A 269 14.27 13.41 -27.03
CA GLY A 269 15.72 13.33 -27.24
C GLY A 269 16.54 14.12 -26.22
N GLY A 270 15.98 14.37 -25.04
CA GLY A 270 16.59 15.14 -23.95
C GLY A 270 16.32 16.64 -24.01
N ALA A 271 15.42 17.09 -24.90
CA ALA A 271 15.00 18.49 -24.99
C ALA A 271 13.96 18.86 -23.93
N LYS A 272 13.14 17.90 -23.50
CA LYS A 272 12.10 18.12 -22.49
C LYS A 272 12.67 18.07 -21.08
N THR A 273 12.27 19.02 -20.22
CA THR A 273 12.66 19.11 -18.81
C THR A 273 11.49 18.79 -17.88
N TRP A 274 11.77 18.25 -16.69
CA TRP A 274 10.76 18.07 -15.64
C TRP A 274 10.39 19.43 -15.03
N GLU A 275 9.33 20.04 -15.54
CA GLU A 275 8.70 21.22 -14.95
C GLU A 275 7.63 20.78 -13.96
N PHE A 276 7.25 21.64 -13.00
CA PHE A 276 6.24 21.26 -12.00
C PHE A 276 4.96 20.71 -12.62
N ALA A 277 4.50 21.28 -13.74
CA ALA A 277 3.25 20.87 -14.36
C ALA A 277 3.31 19.48 -14.99
N ASN A 278 4.40 19.14 -15.68
CA ASN A 278 4.55 17.83 -16.30
C ASN A 278 5.00 16.76 -15.30
N LEU A 279 5.73 17.15 -14.26
CA LEU A 279 6.09 16.27 -13.14
C LEU A 279 4.86 15.95 -12.28
N ASP A 280 3.97 16.91 -12.03
CA ASP A 280 2.68 16.68 -11.37
C ASP A 280 1.82 15.69 -12.14
N ALA A 281 1.66 15.90 -13.46
CA ALA A 281 0.92 15.00 -14.33
C ALA A 281 1.53 13.58 -14.32
N PHE A 282 2.86 13.48 -14.34
CA PHE A 282 3.55 12.19 -14.27
C PHE A 282 3.40 11.50 -12.91
N ILE A 283 3.41 12.23 -11.80
CA ILE A 283 3.21 11.65 -10.45
C ILE A 283 1.75 11.26 -10.23
N LEU A 284 0.80 12.02 -10.79
CA LEU A 284 -0.63 11.72 -10.75
C LEU A 284 -0.92 10.40 -11.45
N ALA A 285 -0.38 10.20 -12.66
CA ALA A 285 -0.62 8.98 -13.43
C ALA A 285 0.55 8.70 -14.40
N PRO A 286 1.64 8.01 -13.96
CA PRO A 286 2.86 7.87 -14.74
C PRO A 286 2.66 7.23 -16.12
N ARG A 287 1.78 6.23 -16.20
CA ARG A 287 1.50 5.47 -17.43
C ARG A 287 0.57 6.21 -18.39
N GLU A 288 -0.15 7.21 -17.92
CA GLU A 288 -1.01 8.06 -18.73
C GLU A 288 -0.20 9.21 -19.32
N GLU A 289 0.59 9.89 -18.49
CA GLU A 289 1.47 10.98 -18.92
C GLU A 289 2.60 10.47 -19.83
N VAL A 290 3.15 9.28 -19.53
CA VAL A 290 4.20 8.64 -20.33
C VAL A 290 3.79 7.20 -20.68
N PRO A 291 3.05 7.01 -21.79
CA PRO A 291 2.70 5.69 -22.28
C PRO A 291 3.95 4.81 -22.47
N GLY A 292 3.95 3.61 -21.89
CA GLY A 292 5.10 2.72 -21.95
C GLY A 292 6.25 3.07 -20.99
N THR A 293 6.02 3.92 -19.98
CA THR A 293 6.94 4.06 -18.84
C THR A 293 7.08 2.73 -18.08
N SER A 294 8.32 2.42 -17.63
CA SER A 294 8.57 1.26 -16.77
C SER A 294 8.12 1.49 -15.31
N MET A 295 7.80 2.73 -14.94
CA MET A 295 7.36 3.06 -13.59
C MET A 295 5.97 2.47 -13.32
N SER A 296 5.90 1.42 -12.50
CA SER A 296 4.65 0.72 -12.18
C SER A 296 3.86 1.33 -11.02
N PHE A 297 4.10 2.61 -10.73
CA PHE A 297 3.42 3.33 -9.67
C PHE A 297 1.97 3.62 -10.07
N ALA A 298 1.03 3.45 -9.14
CA ALA A 298 -0.40 3.60 -9.38
C ALA A 298 -0.83 5.08 -9.55
N GLY A 299 0.02 6.02 -9.13
CA GLY A 299 -0.33 7.44 -9.09
C GLY A 299 -0.60 7.94 -7.67
N LEU A 300 -0.52 9.26 -7.49
CA LEU A 300 -0.83 9.93 -6.22
C LEU A 300 -2.04 10.85 -6.42
N ALA A 301 -3.24 10.34 -6.15
CA ALA A 301 -4.49 11.05 -6.48
C ALA A 301 -4.77 12.31 -5.65
N ASN A 302 -4.30 12.35 -4.39
CA ASN A 302 -4.52 13.51 -3.53
C ASN A 302 -3.68 14.71 -4.00
N ASP A 303 -4.34 15.83 -4.28
CA ASP A 303 -3.72 17.04 -4.83
C ASP A 303 -2.77 17.73 -3.84
N SER A 304 -3.11 17.73 -2.55
CA SER A 304 -2.27 18.27 -1.48
C SER A 304 -1.01 17.43 -1.31
N ASP A 305 -1.15 16.10 -1.29
CA ASP A 305 0.00 15.19 -1.19
C ASP A 305 0.96 15.36 -2.40
N ARG A 306 0.43 15.58 -3.60
CA ARG A 306 1.27 15.86 -4.77
C ARG A 306 1.97 17.21 -4.68
N ALA A 307 1.26 18.26 -4.22
CA ALA A 307 1.87 19.57 -4.02
C ALA A 307 3.04 19.51 -3.04
N ASP A 308 2.86 18.83 -1.91
CA ASP A 308 3.88 18.62 -0.89
C ASP A 308 5.06 17.81 -1.43
N LEU A 309 4.79 16.72 -2.16
CA LEU A 309 5.84 15.92 -2.80
C LEU A 309 6.64 16.73 -3.84
N LEU A 310 5.97 17.54 -4.67
CA LEU A 310 6.64 18.42 -5.63
C LEU A 310 7.50 19.47 -4.92
N ALA A 311 7.02 20.02 -3.80
CA ALA A 311 7.79 20.95 -2.98
C ALA A 311 9.05 20.29 -2.41
N TYR A 312 8.95 19.05 -1.92
CA TYR A 312 10.11 18.27 -1.49
C TYR A 312 11.10 18.00 -2.63
N LEU A 313 10.63 17.53 -3.78
CA LEU A 313 11.50 17.24 -4.93
C LEU A 313 12.25 18.48 -5.44
N ALA A 314 11.66 19.67 -5.30
CA ALA A 314 12.33 20.94 -5.63
C ALA A 314 13.49 21.28 -4.69
N THR A 315 13.53 20.70 -3.47
CA THR A 315 14.65 20.86 -2.52
C THR A 315 15.83 19.96 -2.83
N LEU A 316 15.64 18.91 -3.63
CA LEU A 316 16.64 17.87 -3.90
C LEU A 316 17.64 18.29 -4.97
N SER A 317 18.38 19.38 -4.78
CA SER A 317 19.48 19.74 -5.66
C SER A 317 20.49 20.61 -4.93
N SER A 318 21.67 20.80 -5.53
CA SER A 318 22.66 21.76 -5.04
C SER A 318 22.23 23.21 -5.24
N GLU A 319 21.28 23.44 -6.15
CA GLU A 319 20.62 24.73 -6.42
C GLU A 319 19.10 24.54 -6.41
N PRO A 320 18.44 24.52 -5.23
CA PRO A 320 17.01 24.24 -5.09
C PRO A 320 16.15 25.13 -5.99
N VAL A 321 15.15 24.51 -6.63
CA VAL A 321 14.24 25.22 -7.53
C VAL A 321 13.20 25.98 -6.71
N ALA A 322 13.03 27.27 -7.00
CA ALA A 322 12.03 28.09 -6.33
C ALA A 322 10.61 27.67 -6.73
N LEU A 323 9.73 27.53 -5.75
CA LEU A 323 8.31 27.25 -5.98
C LEU A 323 7.63 28.44 -6.65
N PRO A 324 6.71 28.23 -7.60
CA PRO A 324 5.96 29.30 -8.24
C PRO A 324 5.09 30.04 -7.20
N ALA A 325 5.09 31.36 -7.24
CA ALA A 325 4.31 32.17 -6.31
C ALA A 325 2.80 32.06 -6.61
N ALA A 326 1.97 32.03 -5.56
CA ALA A 326 0.51 32.02 -5.68
C ALA A 326 0.01 33.26 -6.44
N GLY A 327 -0.37 33.06 -7.70
CA GLY A 327 -0.90 34.10 -8.57
C GLY A 327 0.16 35.03 -9.14
N GLY A 328 0.82 34.61 -10.21
CA GLY A 328 1.72 35.48 -10.96
C GLY A 328 2.33 34.81 -12.17
N GLU A 329 1.78 35.16 -13.33
CA GLU A 329 2.35 35.02 -14.67
C GLU A 329 3.89 35.05 -14.66
N ALA A 330 4.51 34.06 -15.32
CA ALA A 330 5.95 34.02 -15.54
C ALA A 330 6.44 35.37 -16.09
N ALA A 331 7.31 36.03 -15.33
CA ALA A 331 8.04 37.20 -15.82
C ALA A 331 8.89 36.75 -17.03
N PRO A 332 8.86 37.47 -18.16
CA PRO A 332 9.52 37.02 -19.37
C PRO A 332 11.03 37.00 -19.17
N ALA A 333 11.66 35.94 -19.69
CA ALA A 333 13.08 35.95 -19.96
C ALA A 333 13.41 37.21 -20.79
N GLU A 334 14.21 38.11 -20.23
CA GLU A 334 14.79 39.20 -20.98
C GLU A 334 15.66 38.57 -22.08
N GLY A 335 15.21 38.72 -23.32
CA GLY A 335 15.95 38.32 -24.49
C GLY A 335 17.22 39.15 -24.63
N GLU A 336 18.37 38.50 -24.54
CA GLU A 336 19.59 39.03 -25.12
C GLU A 336 19.54 38.75 -26.64
N GLU A 337 19.14 39.77 -27.40
CA GLU A 337 19.22 39.78 -28.86
C GLU A 337 20.67 39.52 -29.32
N ALA A 338 20.86 38.45 -30.11
CA ALA A 338 22.01 38.36 -30.99
C ALA A 338 21.81 39.27 -32.21
N PRO A 339 22.79 40.12 -32.60
CA PRO A 339 22.84 40.64 -33.95
C PRO A 339 23.71 39.72 -34.81
N ALA A 340 23.16 39.40 -35.98
CA ALA A 340 23.81 38.66 -37.04
C ALA A 340 24.88 39.49 -37.79
N GLU A 341 25.82 38.72 -38.35
CA GLU A 341 26.53 38.93 -39.63
C GLU A 341 27.73 39.89 -39.69
N GLU A 342 28.94 39.33 -39.79
CA GLU A 342 29.91 39.77 -40.79
C GLU A 342 30.81 38.61 -41.27
N ALA A 343 31.13 38.63 -42.56
CA ALA A 343 31.64 37.55 -43.37
C ALA A 343 33.14 37.22 -43.20
N ALA A 344 33.49 36.03 -43.68
CA ALA A 344 34.84 35.44 -43.86
C ALA A 344 35.83 36.35 -44.62
N PRO A 345 37.17 36.06 -44.67
CA PRO A 345 37.66 34.90 -45.43
C PRO A 345 39.03 34.25 -45.04
N ALA A 346 39.25 33.08 -45.65
CA ALA A 346 40.48 32.60 -46.33
C ALA A 346 41.65 31.93 -45.57
N GLU A 347 41.80 30.62 -45.91
CA GLU A 347 42.98 29.93 -46.50
C GLU A 347 44.07 29.22 -45.65
N GLY A 348 44.43 28.01 -46.14
CA GLY A 348 45.64 27.21 -45.86
C GLY A 348 45.32 25.78 -45.40
N GLU A 349 45.16 24.75 -46.27
CA GLU A 349 46.21 23.88 -46.86
C GLU A 349 46.94 23.05 -45.77
N GLU A 350 47.12 21.72 -45.76
CA GLU A 350 47.26 20.58 -46.70
C GLU A 350 47.14 19.33 -45.77
N ALA A 351 46.58 18.15 -46.08
CA ALA A 351 47.10 17.08 -46.93
C ALA A 351 46.70 15.69 -46.35
N ALA A 352 46.36 14.78 -47.26
CA ALA A 352 46.53 13.32 -47.23
C ALA A 352 45.56 12.41 -46.42
N ALA A 353 44.62 11.83 -47.18
CA ALA A 353 43.91 10.56 -46.96
C ALA A 353 44.80 9.34 -47.36
N PRO A 354 44.32 8.08 -47.52
CA PRO A 354 43.05 7.44 -47.10
C PRO A 354 43.23 5.99 -46.53
N ALA A 355 42.07 5.38 -46.27
CA ALA A 355 41.78 3.98 -45.95
C ALA A 355 42.11 2.93 -47.04
N GLU A 356 42.00 1.65 -46.67
CA GLU A 356 41.64 0.50 -47.53
C GLU A 356 41.13 -0.61 -46.57
N GLU A 357 39.84 -0.98 -46.49
CA GLU A 357 38.93 -1.67 -47.43
C GLU A 357 39.05 -3.22 -47.46
N ALA A 358 37.87 -3.86 -47.51
CA ALA A 358 37.55 -5.16 -48.09
C ALA A 358 37.32 -6.40 -47.18
N ALA A 359 36.03 -6.76 -47.02
CA ALA A 359 35.50 -8.14 -47.07
C ALA A 359 35.51 -8.65 -48.55
N PRO A 360 35.08 -9.89 -48.96
CA PRO A 360 34.15 -10.84 -48.30
C PRO A 360 34.33 -12.38 -48.59
N ALA A 361 33.34 -13.17 -48.10
CA ALA A 361 32.79 -14.45 -48.61
C ALA A 361 33.65 -15.75 -48.47
N ASP A 362 33.14 -16.99 -48.35
CA ASP A 362 31.82 -17.61 -48.56
C ASP A 362 31.76 -19.03 -47.91
N ASP A 363 30.53 -19.59 -47.85
CA ASP A 363 30.13 -20.99 -48.03
C ASP A 363 29.97 -22.06 -46.90
N ALA A 364 28.82 -22.76 -47.05
CA ALA A 364 28.50 -24.17 -46.79
C ALA A 364 27.94 -24.67 -45.43
N ALA A 365 26.61 -24.93 -45.43
CA ALA A 365 25.93 -26.01 -44.69
C ALA A 365 26.11 -27.38 -45.42
N PRO A 366 25.85 -28.56 -44.81
CA PRO A 366 24.47 -29.13 -44.63
C PRO A 366 24.29 -29.91 -43.29
N ALA A 367 23.12 -29.97 -42.62
CA ALA A 367 21.86 -30.72 -42.82
C ALA A 367 21.79 -32.18 -42.26
N GLN A 368 20.73 -32.43 -41.45
CA GLN A 368 19.80 -33.59 -41.42
C GLN A 368 19.80 -34.67 -40.30
N ASP A 369 18.55 -35.16 -40.10
CA ASP A 369 18.00 -36.39 -39.47
C ASP A 369 17.81 -36.44 -37.94
N ALA A 370 16.71 -36.95 -37.36
CA ALA A 370 15.47 -37.55 -37.84
C ALA A 370 14.45 -37.75 -36.67
N ALA A 371 13.16 -37.87 -37.00
CA ALA A 371 12.08 -38.41 -36.15
C ALA A 371 12.13 -39.97 -36.08
N PRO A 372 11.39 -40.63 -35.17
CA PRO A 372 10.03 -41.18 -35.46
C PRO A 372 9.06 -41.06 -34.25
N ALA A 373 7.73 -40.94 -34.36
CA ALA A 373 6.63 -41.79 -34.88
C ALA A 373 6.10 -42.91 -33.93
N GLU A 374 4.89 -42.65 -33.41
CA GLU A 374 3.68 -43.49 -33.18
C GLU A 374 3.68 -44.85 -32.43
N GLY A 375 2.63 -45.04 -31.60
CA GLY A 375 2.18 -46.34 -31.07
C GLY A 375 0.88 -46.25 -30.24
N GLU A 376 -0.23 -46.71 -30.82
CA GLU A 376 -1.58 -46.84 -30.25
C GLU A 376 -1.71 -47.91 -29.12
N ALA A 377 -2.67 -47.74 -28.19
CA ALA A 377 -3.80 -48.66 -27.93
C ALA A 377 -4.37 -48.59 -26.49
N ALA A 378 -5.69 -48.36 -26.39
CA ALA A 378 -6.57 -48.69 -25.26
C ALA A 378 -6.86 -50.23 -25.23
N PRO A 379 -7.61 -50.87 -24.28
CA PRO A 379 -8.80 -50.34 -23.59
C PRO A 379 -9.15 -50.85 -22.15
N ALA A 380 -10.12 -50.13 -21.54
CA ALA A 380 -11.31 -50.54 -20.75
C ALA A 380 -11.23 -51.40 -19.46
N GLU A 381 -11.90 -50.90 -18.40
CA GLU A 381 -13.13 -51.46 -17.77
C GLU A 381 -13.24 -51.21 -16.24
N GLU A 382 -14.48 -50.90 -15.83
CA GLU A 382 -15.17 -51.13 -14.54
C GLU A 382 -14.61 -50.67 -13.18
N GLY A 383 -15.47 -49.99 -12.41
CA GLY A 383 -15.82 -50.51 -11.09
C GLY A 383 -15.94 -49.53 -9.91
N THR A 384 -17.13 -48.95 -9.75
CA THR A 384 -17.86 -48.74 -8.48
C THR A 384 -17.26 -47.87 -7.36
N ALA A 385 -17.98 -46.77 -7.08
CA ALA A 385 -18.08 -46.15 -5.76
C ALA A 385 -18.68 -47.11 -4.72
N PRO A 386 -18.49 -46.84 -3.42
CA PRO A 386 -19.67 -46.37 -2.70
C PRO A 386 -19.42 -45.21 -1.73
N THR A 387 -20.44 -44.38 -1.72
CA THR A 387 -20.90 -43.44 -0.71
C THR A 387 -20.98 -44.03 0.71
N ALA A 388 -20.65 -43.21 1.71
CA ALA A 388 -21.14 -43.37 3.07
C ALA A 388 -21.51 -41.99 3.64
N GLU A 389 -22.81 -41.76 3.83
CA GLU A 389 -23.39 -40.68 4.64
C GLU A 389 -23.03 -40.85 6.13
N PRO A 390 -22.92 -39.75 6.92
CA PRO A 390 -22.75 -39.82 8.36
C PRO A 390 -24.11 -39.89 9.08
N ALA A 391 -24.16 -40.66 10.17
CA ALA A 391 -25.31 -40.75 11.05
C ALA A 391 -25.30 -39.61 12.09
N GLU A 392 -26.42 -38.90 12.17
CA GLU A 392 -26.90 -38.07 13.28
C GLU A 392 -26.92 -38.84 14.61
N GLU A 393 -26.51 -38.18 15.70
CA GLU A 393 -27.03 -38.48 17.03
C GLU A 393 -27.36 -37.16 17.76
N ALA A 394 -28.60 -37.09 18.22
CA ALA A 394 -29.30 -35.91 18.70
C ALA A 394 -29.08 -35.65 20.21
N ALA A 395 -29.12 -34.37 20.56
CA ALA A 395 -29.32 -33.88 21.92
C ALA A 395 -30.79 -34.00 22.35
N PRO A 396 -31.10 -34.11 23.66
CA PRO A 396 -32.41 -33.77 24.17
C PRO A 396 -32.42 -32.41 24.87
N ALA A 397 -33.49 -31.67 24.61
CA ALA A 397 -33.92 -30.46 25.28
C ALA A 397 -34.61 -30.78 26.62
N GLU A 398 -34.52 -29.87 27.59
CA GLU A 398 -35.50 -29.74 28.68
C GLU A 398 -35.89 -28.26 28.86
N ASP A 399 -37.21 -28.06 28.84
CA ASP A 399 -37.97 -26.83 29.03
C ASP A 399 -38.38 -26.76 30.52
N ALA A 400 -38.24 -25.59 31.16
CA ALA A 400 -39.19 -25.10 32.17
C ALA A 400 -38.76 -23.72 32.73
N ALA A 401 -39.49 -22.69 32.34
CA ALA A 401 -39.72 -21.51 33.20
C ALA A 401 -40.75 -21.87 34.30
N PRO A 402 -40.82 -21.07 35.39
CA PRO A 402 -41.85 -20.04 35.37
C PRO A 402 -41.45 -18.70 36.01
N ALA A 403 -42.21 -17.69 35.63
CA ALA A 403 -42.20 -16.31 36.10
C ALA A 403 -42.77 -16.13 37.51
N GLU A 404 -42.31 -15.08 38.21
CA GLU A 404 -43.05 -14.39 39.27
C GLU A 404 -42.80 -12.86 39.14
N ASP A 405 -43.87 -12.12 39.38
CA ASP A 405 -44.11 -10.68 39.27
C ASP A 405 -43.61 -9.89 40.50
N ALA A 406 -43.09 -8.67 40.33
CA ALA A 406 -43.06 -7.63 41.36
C ALA A 406 -42.65 -6.23 40.81
N THR A 407 -43.67 -5.43 40.49
CA THR A 407 -43.88 -4.03 40.94
C THR A 407 -42.76 -2.97 40.85
N GLU A 408 -42.96 -2.04 39.90
CA GLU A 408 -42.90 -0.56 39.96
C GLU A 408 -42.29 0.14 41.19
N ALA A 409 -41.26 0.98 40.97
CA ALA A 409 -41.27 2.43 41.27
C ALA A 409 -39.92 3.09 40.90
N ALA A 410 -39.95 4.05 39.97
CA ALA A 410 -38.96 5.13 39.91
C ALA A 410 -39.23 6.16 41.04
N PRO A 411 -38.24 6.97 41.44
CA PRO A 411 -38.18 8.30 40.82
C PRO A 411 -36.77 8.84 40.56
N ALA A 412 -36.74 9.64 39.48
CA ALA A 412 -35.96 10.84 39.16
C ALA A 412 -34.68 11.21 39.94
N GLU A 413 -33.61 11.34 39.14
CA GLU A 413 -32.70 12.49 38.99
C GLU A 413 -31.96 13.03 40.22
N ASP A 414 -30.67 12.69 40.31
CA ASP A 414 -29.63 13.66 40.66
C ASP A 414 -28.43 13.44 39.73
N ALA A 415 -27.95 14.52 39.14
CA ALA A 415 -26.93 14.53 38.11
C ALA A 415 -25.54 14.43 38.76
N ALA A 416 -24.82 13.35 38.45
CA ALA A 416 -23.38 13.28 38.57
C ALA A 416 -22.83 12.49 37.37
N ALA A 417 -21.97 13.14 36.60
CA ALA A 417 -21.24 12.56 35.47
C ALA A 417 -20.35 11.39 35.94
N PRO A 418 -20.14 10.33 35.14
CA PRO A 418 -19.36 9.19 35.61
C PRO A 418 -17.87 9.49 35.45
N ALA A 419 -17.17 9.58 36.58
CA ALA A 419 -15.72 9.46 36.66
C ALA A 419 -15.28 7.99 36.86
N ASP A 420 -16.22 7.04 36.69
CA ASP A 420 -16.03 5.62 37.04
C ASP A 420 -15.69 4.71 35.83
N GLU A 421 -15.85 5.17 34.58
CA GLU A 421 -15.45 4.37 33.39
C GLU A 421 -13.95 4.43 33.11
N GLU A 422 -13.29 5.58 33.29
CA GLU A 422 -11.84 5.70 33.07
C GLU A 422 -11.00 4.86 34.05
N ALA A 423 -11.44 4.73 35.30
CA ALA A 423 -10.74 3.92 36.30
C ALA A 423 -10.79 2.40 35.97
N SER A 424 -11.84 1.95 35.28
CA SER A 424 -12.00 0.56 34.85
C SER A 424 -11.17 0.23 33.60
N ALA A 425 -11.04 1.17 32.67
CA ALA A 425 -10.20 1.01 31.48
C ALA A 425 -8.70 1.04 31.83
N ALA A 426 -8.30 1.94 32.74
CA ALA A 426 -6.93 2.01 33.26
C ALA A 426 -6.49 0.71 33.97
N GLY A 427 -7.40 0.05 34.71
CA GLY A 427 -7.13 -1.25 35.33
C GLY A 427 -6.87 -2.37 34.33
N GLY A 428 -7.58 -2.37 33.20
CA GLY A 428 -7.40 -3.36 32.12
C GLY A 428 -6.06 -3.22 31.41
N ALA A 429 -5.66 -2.00 31.04
CA ALA A 429 -4.38 -1.73 30.39
C ALA A 429 -3.19 -2.10 31.30
N VAL A 430 -3.24 -1.76 32.59
CA VAL A 430 -2.18 -2.10 33.55
C VAL A 430 -2.03 -3.61 33.73
N ALA A 431 -3.14 -4.37 33.75
CA ALA A 431 -3.10 -5.83 33.81
C ALA A 431 -2.47 -6.46 32.55
N LEU A 432 -2.77 -5.92 31.36
CA LEU A 432 -2.14 -6.35 30.12
C LEU A 432 -0.64 -6.06 30.15
N ILE A 433 -0.23 -4.83 30.51
CA ILE A 433 1.18 -4.42 30.61
C ILE A 433 1.94 -5.31 31.62
N ALA A 434 1.30 -5.68 32.74
CA ALA A 434 1.91 -6.54 33.75
C ALA A 434 2.25 -7.96 33.24
N SER A 435 1.49 -8.45 32.27
CA SER A 435 1.64 -9.79 31.71
C SER A 435 2.28 -9.82 30.31
N ALA A 436 2.52 -8.65 29.72
CA ALA A 436 3.00 -8.52 28.35
C ALA A 436 4.46 -8.98 28.17
N ASP A 437 4.75 -9.48 26.97
CA ASP A 437 6.09 -9.92 26.57
C ASP A 437 6.97 -8.72 26.19
N VAL A 438 8.01 -8.47 26.98
CA VAL A 438 8.96 -7.38 26.75
C VAL A 438 9.75 -7.55 25.45
N ALA A 439 10.06 -8.78 25.04
CA ALA A 439 10.79 -9.03 23.80
C ALA A 439 9.93 -8.72 22.57
N LEU A 440 8.62 -9.03 22.64
CA LEU A 440 7.67 -8.58 21.62
C LEU A 440 7.56 -7.05 21.61
N GLY A 441 7.57 -6.42 22.79
CA GLY A 441 7.57 -4.97 22.91
C GLY A 441 8.76 -4.31 22.20
N GLU A 442 9.96 -4.88 22.34
CA GLU A 442 11.17 -4.41 21.65
C GLU A 442 11.08 -4.58 20.12
N GLU A 443 10.46 -5.66 19.66
CA GLU A 443 10.22 -5.91 18.23
C GLU A 443 9.24 -4.88 17.65
N VAL A 444 8.11 -4.65 18.31
CA VAL A 444 7.12 -3.65 17.88
C VAL A 444 7.71 -2.24 17.96
N PHE A 445 8.55 -1.96 18.96
CA PHE A 445 9.25 -0.67 19.07
C PHE A 445 10.17 -0.36 17.88
N GLN A 446 10.57 -1.34 17.06
CA GLN A 446 11.35 -1.07 15.84
C GLN A 446 10.59 -0.16 14.86
N GLU A 447 9.25 -0.13 14.93
CA GLU A 447 8.43 0.84 14.18
C GLU A 447 8.64 2.28 14.68
N CYS A 448 8.98 2.47 15.95
CA CYS A 448 9.24 3.76 16.58
C CYS A 448 10.72 4.18 16.52
N ALA A 449 11.63 3.21 16.40
CA ALA A 449 13.08 3.41 16.48
C ALA A 449 13.66 4.30 15.35
N ALA A 450 12.93 4.46 14.25
CA ALA A 450 13.29 5.39 13.18
C ALA A 450 13.22 6.87 13.63
N CYS A 451 12.38 7.17 14.61
CA CYS A 451 12.13 8.54 15.06
C CYS A 451 12.63 8.79 16.48
N HIS A 452 12.63 7.78 17.35
CA HIS A 452 12.96 7.93 18.77
C HIS A 452 14.23 7.16 19.14
N SER A 453 15.11 7.82 19.89
CA SER A 453 16.20 7.14 20.61
C SER A 453 15.71 6.65 21.97
N VAL A 454 16.31 5.55 22.43
CA VAL A 454 16.01 4.94 23.74
C VAL A 454 17.25 4.78 24.61
N ASP A 455 18.43 5.17 24.14
CA ASP A 455 19.64 5.10 24.96
C ASP A 455 19.62 6.13 26.09
N GLU A 456 20.21 5.78 27.25
CA GLU A 456 20.37 6.69 28.38
C GLU A 456 21.14 7.96 27.95
N GLY A 457 20.46 9.10 28.01
CA GLY A 457 21.02 10.38 27.57
C GLY A 457 21.23 10.50 26.05
N GLY A 458 20.58 9.64 25.26
CA GLY A 458 20.59 9.71 23.80
C GLY A 458 19.99 11.02 23.28
N GLU A 459 20.49 11.47 22.13
CA GLU A 459 20.01 12.69 21.47
C GLU A 459 18.61 12.47 20.86
N ALA A 460 17.81 13.53 20.79
CA ALA A 460 16.56 13.50 20.03
C ALA A 460 16.88 13.41 18.53
N ILE A 461 16.08 12.63 17.79
CA ILE A 461 16.25 12.43 16.35
C ILE A 461 15.13 13.20 15.65
N VAL A 462 14.05 12.50 15.26
CA VAL A 462 12.82 13.09 14.76
C VAL A 462 11.89 13.39 15.94
N GLY A 463 11.80 12.44 16.87
CA GLY A 463 11.09 12.56 18.14
C GLY A 463 12.05 12.71 19.32
N PRO A 464 11.51 13.08 20.51
CA PRO A 464 12.30 13.17 21.73
C PRO A 464 12.84 11.80 22.14
N ASN A 465 13.97 11.78 22.87
CA ASN A 465 14.47 10.55 23.50
C ASN A 465 13.43 9.99 24.50
N LEU A 466 13.24 8.67 24.50
CA LEU A 466 12.23 7.97 25.29
C LEU A 466 12.80 7.24 26.51
N TRP A 467 14.09 7.39 26.81
CA TRP A 467 14.64 6.87 28.06
C TRP A 467 13.95 7.52 29.26
N GLY A 468 13.47 6.68 30.17
CA GLY A 468 12.72 7.09 31.35
C GLY A 468 11.38 7.76 31.02
N ILE A 469 10.72 7.39 29.91
CA ILE A 469 9.45 8.02 29.50
C ILE A 469 8.34 7.82 30.53
N VAL A 470 8.26 6.66 31.18
CA VAL A 470 7.19 6.37 32.14
C VAL A 470 7.35 7.24 33.39
N ASN A 471 6.28 7.94 33.77
CA ASN A 471 6.20 9.00 34.79
C ASN A 471 6.99 10.28 34.50
N ARG A 472 7.47 10.47 33.26
CA ARG A 472 8.06 11.75 32.83
C ARG A 472 6.97 12.73 32.44
N ASP A 473 7.24 14.02 32.63
CA ASP A 473 6.34 15.09 32.17
C ASP A 473 6.09 14.97 30.64
N VAL A 474 4.82 15.10 30.25
CA VAL A 474 4.41 15.22 28.84
C VAL A 474 5.02 16.51 28.29
N ALA A 475 5.61 16.42 27.10
CA ALA A 475 6.40 17.50 26.49
C ALA A 475 7.57 18.02 27.38
N GLY A 476 8.11 17.18 28.27
CA GLY A 476 9.11 17.58 29.28
C GLY A 476 10.58 17.51 28.86
N VAL A 477 10.93 17.11 27.63
CA VAL A 477 12.35 17.03 27.22
C VAL A 477 12.89 18.42 26.94
N GLU A 478 13.86 18.85 27.75
CA GLU A 478 14.47 20.18 27.64
C GLU A 478 15.17 20.34 26.28
N GLY A 479 14.82 21.40 25.56
CA GLY A 479 15.43 21.73 24.27
C GLY A 479 14.87 20.99 23.06
N PHE A 480 13.87 20.11 23.23
CA PHE A 480 13.11 19.54 22.11
C PHE A 480 11.92 20.42 21.74
N GLU A 481 11.71 20.65 20.44
CA GLU A 481 10.59 21.46 19.94
C GLU A 481 9.34 20.57 19.74
N TYR A 482 8.34 20.80 20.57
CA TYR A 482 7.04 20.13 20.48
C TYR A 482 6.05 20.98 19.68
N SER A 483 5.03 20.35 19.08
CA SER A 483 3.94 21.11 18.47
C SER A 483 3.13 21.83 19.55
N GLU A 484 2.54 22.98 19.20
CA GLU A 484 1.77 23.79 20.14
C GLU A 484 0.64 22.97 20.79
N ASN A 485 -0.06 22.16 20.00
CA ASN A 485 -1.13 21.28 20.48
C ASN A 485 -0.59 20.20 21.43
N PHE A 486 0.62 19.68 21.20
CA PHE A 486 1.26 18.71 22.09
C PHE A 486 1.71 19.32 23.43
N VAL A 487 2.21 20.55 23.41
CA VAL A 487 2.52 21.30 24.63
C VAL A 487 1.24 21.57 25.43
N ASN A 488 0.16 21.95 24.75
CA ASN A 488 -1.14 22.17 25.38
C ASN A 488 -1.73 20.88 25.97
N TYR A 489 -1.58 19.75 25.27
CA TYR A 489 -1.97 18.42 25.75
C TYR A 489 -1.24 18.05 27.05
N GLY A 490 0.04 18.41 27.19
CA GLY A 490 0.81 18.21 28.43
C GLY A 490 0.37 19.08 29.63
N GLY A 491 -0.30 20.21 29.39
CA GLY A 491 -1.01 21.00 30.40
C GLY A 491 -0.23 21.36 31.69
N GLU A 492 -0.93 21.50 32.81
CA GLU A 492 -0.39 21.81 34.15
C GLU A 492 0.35 20.61 34.80
N GLY A 493 1.29 20.00 34.07
CA GLY A 493 2.16 18.93 34.58
C GLY A 493 1.58 17.53 34.44
N ALA A 494 0.94 17.22 33.30
CA ALA A 494 0.60 15.85 32.96
C ALA A 494 1.89 15.01 32.86
N VAL A 495 1.83 13.78 33.35
CA VAL A 495 2.93 12.81 33.29
C VAL A 495 2.50 11.60 32.48
N TRP A 496 3.44 10.98 31.77
CA TRP A 496 3.25 9.74 31.05
C TRP A 496 3.08 8.55 32.00
N ASP A 497 1.92 8.44 32.65
CA ASP A 497 1.54 7.22 33.33
C ASP A 497 1.14 6.12 32.33
N TYR A 498 0.88 4.91 32.84
CA TYR A 498 0.57 3.75 31.98
C TYR A 498 -0.73 3.92 31.19
N ALA A 499 -1.74 4.56 31.77
CA ALA A 499 -3.04 4.72 31.13
C ALA A 499 -2.93 5.77 30.00
N LEU A 500 -2.26 6.89 30.28
CA LEU A 500 -2.04 7.95 29.29
C LEU A 500 -1.13 7.49 28.16
N LEU A 501 -0.09 6.71 28.45
CA LEU A 501 0.74 6.09 27.42
C LEU A 501 -0.05 5.11 26.55
N ASP A 502 -0.93 4.29 27.15
CA ASP A 502 -1.77 3.36 26.40
C ASP A 502 -2.74 4.09 25.48
N GLN A 503 -3.48 5.07 26.01
CA GLN A 503 -4.40 5.89 25.24
C GLN A 503 -3.68 6.58 24.07
N PHE A 504 -2.58 7.29 24.37
CA PHE A 504 -1.88 8.06 23.37
C PHE A 504 -1.26 7.18 22.28
N LEU A 505 -0.64 6.05 22.64
CA LEU A 505 -0.03 5.15 21.66
C LEU A 505 -1.06 4.42 20.78
N ALA A 506 -2.34 4.38 21.16
CA ALA A 506 -3.38 3.77 20.35
C ALA A 506 -3.65 4.58 19.06
N ALA A 507 -3.66 5.91 19.15
CA ALA A 507 -3.85 6.81 18.00
C ALA A 507 -3.30 8.24 18.28
N PRO A 508 -1.97 8.46 18.24
CA PRO A 508 -1.34 9.73 18.61
C PRO A 508 -1.89 10.97 17.88
N MET A 509 -2.20 10.82 16.59
CA MET A 509 -2.68 11.91 15.73
C MET A 509 -4.14 12.27 15.99
N GLU A 510 -4.92 11.33 16.52
CA GLU A 510 -6.32 11.56 16.91
C GLU A 510 -6.38 12.13 18.32
N GLU A 511 -5.56 11.60 19.23
CA GLU A 511 -5.48 12.07 20.62
C GLU A 511 -4.95 13.51 20.70
N VAL A 512 -3.97 13.85 19.87
CA VAL A 512 -3.43 15.21 19.77
C VAL A 512 -3.43 15.67 18.32
N GLU A 513 -4.53 16.31 17.93
CA GLU A 513 -4.66 16.93 16.61
C GLU A 513 -3.46 17.86 16.33
N GLY A 514 -2.81 17.71 15.17
CA GLY A 514 -1.64 18.52 14.82
C GLY A 514 -0.38 18.21 15.66
N THR A 515 -0.29 17.04 16.29
CA THR A 515 0.97 16.54 16.82
C THR A 515 2.01 16.35 15.71
N TYR A 516 3.27 16.66 15.99
CA TYR A 516 4.37 16.33 15.08
C TYR A 516 4.68 14.83 15.07
N MET A 517 4.17 14.06 16.04
CA MET A 517 4.26 12.61 16.03
C MET A 517 3.26 12.02 15.04
N ALA A 518 3.58 12.11 13.75
CA ALA A 518 2.80 11.56 12.65
C ALA A 518 2.89 10.02 12.61
N TYR A 519 2.27 9.36 13.58
CA TYR A 519 2.24 7.91 13.74
C TYR A 519 0.78 7.43 13.87
N PRO A 520 0.33 6.46 13.06
CA PRO A 520 -1.05 5.95 13.11
C PRO A 520 -1.45 5.31 14.44
N GLY A 521 -0.49 4.90 15.26
CA GLY A 521 -0.73 4.23 16.55
C GLY A 521 -0.61 2.71 16.47
N VAL A 522 -0.45 2.07 17.63
CA VAL A 522 -0.46 0.62 17.82
C VAL A 522 -1.86 0.23 18.27
N VAL A 523 -2.71 -0.14 17.31
CA VAL A 523 -4.15 -0.37 17.57
C VAL A 523 -4.38 -1.64 18.40
N GLU A 524 -3.57 -2.69 18.24
CA GLU A 524 -3.75 -3.92 19.01
C GLU A 524 -3.30 -3.76 20.47
N ASP A 525 -4.23 -3.90 21.42
CA ASP A 525 -4.01 -3.73 22.86
C ASP A 525 -2.83 -4.57 23.40
N ASP A 526 -2.71 -5.83 22.99
CA ASP A 526 -1.62 -6.71 23.42
C ASP A 526 -0.25 -6.22 22.92
N ARG A 527 -0.17 -5.69 21.68
CA ARG A 527 1.06 -5.16 21.10
C ARG A 527 1.43 -3.83 21.75
N ARG A 528 0.44 -2.97 22.00
CA ARG A 528 0.64 -1.69 22.67
C ARG A 528 1.09 -1.87 24.12
N ALA A 529 0.44 -2.78 24.85
CA ALA A 529 0.85 -3.18 26.19
C ALA A 529 2.29 -3.74 26.22
N ALA A 530 2.68 -4.51 25.20
CA ALA A 530 4.04 -5.01 25.06
C ALA A 530 5.07 -3.88 24.85
N VAL A 531 4.78 -2.89 24.00
CA VAL A 531 5.64 -1.71 23.81
C VAL A 531 5.77 -0.92 25.11
N ILE A 532 4.68 -0.70 25.84
CA ILE A 532 4.71 0.02 27.13
C ILE A 532 5.50 -0.76 28.19
N ALA A 533 5.36 -2.09 28.21
CA ALA A 533 6.17 -2.95 29.05
C ALA A 533 7.67 -2.87 28.72
N TYR A 534 8.03 -2.78 27.44
CA TYR A 534 9.40 -2.54 26.99
C TYR A 534 9.90 -1.14 27.39
N LEU A 535 9.14 -0.07 27.11
CA LEU A 535 9.47 1.30 27.48
C LEU A 535 9.68 1.45 29.00
N ARG A 536 8.91 0.73 29.81
CA ARG A 536 9.10 0.67 31.26
C ARG A 536 10.48 0.14 31.66
N THR A 537 11.08 -0.77 30.89
CA THR A 537 12.42 -1.30 31.19
C THR A 537 13.55 -0.31 30.89
N LEU A 538 13.28 0.72 30.09
CA LEU A 538 14.24 1.72 29.64
C LEU A 538 14.40 2.84 30.67
N ALA A 539 14.81 2.51 31.89
CA ALA A 539 15.07 3.47 32.96
C ALA A 539 16.03 2.89 34.01
N ASP A 540 16.75 3.75 34.74
CA ASP A 540 17.57 3.33 35.89
C ASP A 540 16.75 2.63 36.97
N THR A 541 15.52 3.13 37.17
CA THR A 541 14.56 2.58 38.12
C THR A 541 13.21 2.48 37.41
N PRO A 542 12.91 1.31 36.81
CA PRO A 542 11.61 1.07 36.16
C PRO A 542 10.46 1.42 37.10
N ALA A 543 9.50 2.20 36.60
CA ALA A 543 8.31 2.56 37.36
C ALA A 543 7.57 1.32 37.88
N GLU A 544 7.02 1.39 39.10
CA GLU A 544 6.17 0.32 39.62
C GLU A 544 4.81 0.36 38.94
N LEU A 545 4.27 -0.81 38.61
CA LEU A 545 2.90 -0.90 38.14
C LEU A 545 1.95 -0.52 39.29
N PRO A 546 0.88 0.24 39.04
CA PRO A 546 -0.15 0.52 40.03
C PRO A 546 -0.69 -0.79 40.62
N ALA A 547 -0.99 -0.80 41.91
CA ALA A 547 -1.68 -1.93 42.52
C ALA A 547 -3.14 -1.96 42.04
N GLU A 548 -3.62 -3.16 41.66
CA GLU A 548 -5.02 -3.40 41.26
C GLU A 548 -6.05 -3.08 42.35
#